data_AF-A0AAN7APU0-F1
#
_entry.id   AF-A0AAN7APU0-F1
#
_cell.length_a   1.000
_cell.length_b   1.000
_cell.length_c   1.000
_cell.angle_alpha   90.00
_cell.angle_beta   90.00
_cell.angle_gamma   90.00
#
_symmetry.space_group_name_H-M   'P 1'
#
loop_
_entity.id
_entity.type
_entity.pdbx_description
1 polymer ?
#
loop_
_entity_poly.entity_id
_entity_poly.type
_entity_poly.pdbx_seq_one_letter_code
_entity_poly.pdbx_strand_id
1 'polypeptide(L)'
;MDLGTQNIIVDDNFSFVAIIDWEFAQTAPWQVNRYPMPFPLLGSDTEDILRDPSHLAYKNVLRQDVSQRIYRQKFQEAERKLEEEGRALEGSFADTLNSSASRIYACFTSLGRLQQADRGLLREMVRLAFGLDVDKVEEYLWELEQGGVTRADKQGLEQ
;
A
#
# COMPACT_ATOMS: atom_id res chain seq x y z
N MET A 1 -8.96 -6.60 0.33
CA MET A 1 -8.58 -8.01 0.15
C MET A 1 -8.97 -8.78 1.41
N ASP A 2 -9.71 -9.89 1.26
CA ASP A 2 -9.93 -10.90 2.30
C ASP A 2 -8.85 -11.99 2.28
N LEU A 3 -7.63 -11.65 1.87
CA LEU A 3 -6.45 -12.51 1.88
C LEU A 3 -5.42 -11.89 2.84
N GLY A 4 -5.93 -11.38 3.97
CA GLY A 4 -5.09 -11.06 5.09
C GLY A 4 -4.57 -12.34 5.74
N THR A 5 -3.57 -12.21 6.60
CA THR A 5 -3.01 -13.35 7.35
C THR A 5 -4.08 -14.09 8.15
N GLN A 6 -5.16 -13.40 8.55
CA GLN A 6 -6.30 -14.00 9.24
C GLN A 6 -7.09 -15.04 8.41
N ASN A 7 -6.96 -15.03 7.09
CA ASN A 7 -7.71 -15.91 6.19
C ASN A 7 -6.83 -17.02 5.59
N ILE A 8 -5.61 -17.21 6.12
CA ILE A 8 -4.70 -18.29 5.77
C ILE A 8 -4.68 -19.30 6.92
N ILE A 9 -5.09 -20.54 6.65
CA ILE A 9 -4.97 -21.64 7.60
C ILE A 9 -3.61 -22.29 7.40
N VAL A 10 -2.88 -22.48 8.50
CA VAL A 10 -1.60 -23.18 8.52
C VAL A 10 -1.63 -24.38 9.44
N ASP A 11 -0.78 -25.38 9.17
CA ASP A 11 -0.55 -26.51 10.07
C ASP A 11 0.49 -26.18 11.15
N ASP A 12 0.80 -27.15 12.01
CA ASP A 12 1.80 -27.04 13.08
C ASP A 12 3.22 -26.74 12.57
N ASN A 13 3.48 -26.94 11.28
CA ASN A 13 4.75 -26.68 10.61
C ASN A 13 4.74 -25.35 9.81
N PHE A 14 3.70 -24.51 9.96
CA PHE A 14 3.49 -23.28 9.19
C PHE A 14 3.33 -23.49 7.67
N SER A 15 2.91 -24.68 7.24
CA SER A 15 2.56 -24.94 5.85
C SER A 15 1.16 -24.42 5.55
N PHE A 16 0.94 -23.84 4.37
CA PHE A 16 -0.39 -23.36 3.96
C PHE A 16 -1.31 -24.56 3.72
N VAL A 17 -2.38 -24.66 4.50
CA VAL A 17 -3.38 -25.74 4.41
C VAL A 17 -4.54 -25.31 3.52
N ALA A 18 -5.05 -24.10 3.74
CA ALA A 18 -6.17 -23.57 2.98
C ALA A 18 -6.17 -22.04 3.04
N ILE A 19 -6.81 -21.43 2.05
CA ILE A 19 -7.21 -20.03 2.13
C ILE A 19 -8.73 -20.01 2.19
N ILE A 20 -9.27 -19.32 3.20
CA ILE A 20 -10.71 -19.23 3.45
C ILE A 20 -11.24 -17.86 3.06
N ASP A 21 -12.57 -17.72 3.09
CA ASP A 21 -13.25 -16.44 2.82
C ASP A 21 -13.04 -15.92 1.38
N TRP A 22 -13.00 -16.84 0.40
CA TRP A 22 -12.78 -16.52 -1.02
C TRP A 22 -14.05 -16.12 -1.78
N GLU A 23 -15.23 -16.25 -1.17
CA GLU A 23 -16.53 -16.23 -1.88
C GLU A 23 -16.81 -14.93 -2.68
N PHE A 24 -16.15 -13.83 -2.35
CA PHE A 24 -16.26 -12.55 -3.08
C PHE A 24 -14.93 -12.00 -3.62
N ALA A 25 -13.83 -12.74 -3.51
CA ALA A 25 -12.52 -12.29 -3.95
C ALA A 25 -12.50 -11.93 -5.45
N GLN A 26 -13.24 -12.67 -6.28
CA GLN A 26 -13.33 -12.41 -7.73
C GLN A 26 -14.09 -11.13 -8.11
N THR A 27 -14.88 -10.54 -7.21
CA THR A 27 -15.64 -9.31 -7.50
C THR A 27 -14.87 -8.04 -7.20
N ALA A 28 -13.78 -8.16 -6.44
CA ALA A 28 -12.98 -7.03 -6.03
C ALA A 28 -11.97 -6.65 -7.13
N PRO A 29 -11.80 -5.36 -7.48
CA PRO A 29 -10.77 -4.94 -8.40
C PRO A 29 -9.38 -5.36 -7.91
N TRP A 30 -8.49 -5.79 -8.81
CA TRP A 30 -7.14 -6.22 -8.44
C TRP A 30 -6.40 -5.18 -7.59
N GLN A 31 -6.64 -3.89 -7.85
CA GLN A 31 -6.03 -2.77 -7.16
C GLN A 31 -6.43 -2.67 -5.67
N VAL A 32 -7.45 -3.38 -5.20
CA VAL A 32 -7.73 -3.48 -3.75
C VAL A 32 -6.81 -4.45 -3.02
N ASN A 33 -6.02 -5.23 -3.77
CA ASN A 33 -4.98 -6.09 -3.24
C ASN A 33 -3.74 -5.27 -2.95
N ARG A 34 -3.33 -5.25 -1.68
CA ARG A 34 -2.19 -4.48 -1.17
C ARG A 34 -1.35 -5.37 -0.26
N TYR A 35 -0.11 -4.95 -0.03
CA TYR A 35 0.73 -5.59 0.97
C TYR A 35 0.05 -5.59 2.35
N PRO A 36 0.00 -6.75 3.05
CA PRO A 36 -0.54 -6.81 4.40
C PRO A 36 0.40 -6.12 5.40
N MET A 37 -0.11 -5.81 6.59
CA MET A 37 0.75 -5.50 7.74
C MET A 37 1.71 -6.69 7.98
N PRO A 38 2.99 -6.46 8.35
CA PRO A 38 3.58 -5.18 8.74
C PRO A 38 4.40 -4.50 7.63
N PHE A 39 4.09 -4.71 6.35
CA PHE A 39 4.89 -4.11 5.27
C PHE A 39 4.71 -2.58 5.22
N PRO A 40 5.77 -1.81 4.94
CA PRO A 40 5.70 -0.35 5.00
C PRO A 40 4.80 0.19 3.90
N LEU A 41 3.92 1.13 4.26
CA LEU A 41 3.03 1.82 3.31
C LEU A 41 3.69 3.06 2.69
N LEU A 42 4.60 3.70 3.43
CA LEU A 42 5.25 4.96 3.06
C LEU A 42 6.62 4.68 2.43
N GLY A 43 6.83 5.14 1.20
CA GLY A 43 8.10 4.96 0.49
C GLY A 43 9.23 5.84 1.04
N SER A 44 8.99 7.14 1.20
CA SER A 44 10.02 8.13 1.58
C SER A 44 10.60 7.87 2.97
N ASP A 45 9.74 7.70 3.98
CA ASP A 45 10.17 7.54 5.36
C ASP A 45 10.94 6.22 5.55
N THR A 46 10.54 5.18 4.81
CA THR A 46 11.23 3.89 4.81
C THR A 46 12.63 4.03 4.21
N GLU A 47 12.78 4.71 3.08
CA GLU A 47 14.08 4.91 2.43
C GLU A 47 15.05 5.69 3.33
N ASP A 48 14.59 6.75 3.98
CA ASP A 48 15.41 7.56 4.88
C ASP A 48 15.87 6.76 6.10
N ILE A 49 14.97 5.95 6.70
CA ILE A 49 15.34 5.05 7.80
C ILE A 49 16.36 4.01 7.33
N LEU A 50 16.20 3.44 6.13
CA LEU A 50 17.13 2.44 5.59
C LEU A 50 18.51 3.02 5.23
N ARG A 51 18.62 4.34 5.02
CA ARG A 51 19.89 5.04 4.78
C ARG A 51 20.67 5.33 6.07
N ASP A 52 20.02 5.30 7.23
CA ASP A 52 20.64 5.54 8.54
C ASP A 52 20.63 4.26 9.42
N PRO A 53 21.73 3.48 9.43
CA PRO A 53 21.86 2.31 10.30
C PRO A 53 21.78 2.60 11.80
N SER A 54 21.97 3.86 12.21
CA SER A 54 21.87 4.28 13.61
C SER A 54 20.44 4.61 14.04
N HIS A 55 19.52 4.74 13.07
CA HIS A 55 18.12 5.03 13.33
C HIS A 55 17.48 3.93 14.18
N LEU A 56 16.71 4.32 15.21
CA LEU A 56 16.10 3.39 16.17
C LEU A 56 15.23 2.31 15.48
N ALA A 57 14.55 2.69 14.40
CA ALA A 57 13.69 1.79 13.63
C ALA A 57 14.42 0.97 12.55
N TYR A 58 15.72 1.20 12.28
CA TYR A 58 16.45 0.62 11.14
C TYR A 58 16.28 -0.89 11.04
N LYS A 59 16.55 -1.63 12.14
CA LYS A 59 16.45 -3.10 12.15
C LYS A 59 15.06 -3.62 11.84
N ASN A 60 14.02 -2.91 12.30
CA ASN A 60 12.64 -3.31 12.09
C ASN A 60 12.22 -3.05 10.65
N VAL A 61 12.51 -1.86 10.13
CA VAL A 61 12.21 -1.48 8.75
C VAL A 61 12.99 -2.35 7.75
N LEU A 62 14.26 -2.65 8.01
CA LEU A 62 15.06 -3.56 7.19
C LEU A 62 14.44 -4.96 7.10
N ARG A 63 13.97 -5.51 8.22
CA ARG A 63 13.27 -6.80 8.21
C ARG A 63 12.00 -6.74 7.37
N GLN A 64 11.21 -5.67 7.51
CA GLN A 64 9.98 -5.49 6.75
C GLN A 64 10.24 -5.36 5.24
N ASP A 65 11.22 -4.55 4.83
CA ASP A 65 11.63 -4.38 3.43
C ASP A 65 12.12 -5.71 2.83
N VAL A 66 12.99 -6.43 3.53
CA VAL A 66 13.47 -7.75 3.07
C VAL A 66 12.31 -8.75 2.97
N SER A 67 11.43 -8.81 3.96
CA SER A 67 10.26 -9.69 3.94
C SER A 67 9.29 -9.34 2.81
N GLN A 68 9.08 -8.05 2.52
CA GLN A 68 8.25 -7.60 1.40
C GLN A 68 8.83 -8.04 0.05
N ARG A 69 10.15 -7.94 -0.13
CA ARG A 69 10.84 -8.42 -1.34
C ARG A 69 10.68 -9.92 -1.53
N ILE A 70 10.84 -10.70 -0.46
CA ILE A 70 10.64 -12.16 -0.49
C ILE A 70 9.19 -12.48 -0.83
N TYR A 71 8.23 -11.79 -0.20
CA TYR A 71 6.81 -11.97 -0.46
C TYR A 71 6.48 -11.74 -1.94
N ARG A 72 6.96 -10.64 -2.52
CA ARG A 72 6.81 -10.35 -3.95
C ARG A 72 7.46 -11.42 -4.83
N GLN A 73 8.70 -11.81 -4.52
CA GLN A 73 9.42 -12.82 -5.28
C GLN A 73 8.64 -14.13 -5.34
N LYS A 74 7.99 -14.53 -4.25
CA LYS A 74 7.19 -15.76 -4.21
C LYS A 74 5.95 -15.70 -5.10
N PHE A 75 5.31 -14.53 -5.23
CA PHE A 75 4.24 -14.35 -6.22
C PHE A 75 4.78 -14.47 -7.64
N GLN A 76 5.91 -13.84 -7.95
CA GLN A 76 6.51 -13.94 -9.29
C GLN A 76 6.90 -15.39 -9.64
N GLU A 77 7.45 -16.14 -8.67
CA GLU A 77 7.76 -17.56 -8.84
C GLU A 77 6.50 -18.40 -9.09
N ALA A 78 5.41 -18.13 -8.36
CA ALA A 78 4.13 -18.80 -8.55
C ALA A 78 3.47 -18.46 -9.89
N GLU A 79 3.49 -17.20 -10.30
CA GLU A 79 3.00 -16.73 -11.61
C GLU A 79 3.73 -17.41 -12.75
N ARG A 80 5.07 -17.46 -12.69
CA ARG A 80 5.89 -18.17 -13.69
C ARG A 80 5.55 -19.66 -13.75
N LYS A 81 5.38 -20.32 -12.60
CA LYS A 81 5.01 -21.73 -12.57
C LYS A 81 3.64 -21.98 -13.21
N LEU A 82 2.66 -21.10 -12.96
CA LEU A 82 1.35 -21.18 -13.60
C LEU A 82 1.46 -21.00 -15.12
N GLU A 83 2.31 -20.08 -15.57
CA GLU A 83 2.59 -19.91 -17.00
C GLU A 83 3.23 -21.16 -17.63
N GLU A 84 4.22 -21.77 -16.97
CA GLU A 84 4.85 -23.04 -17.39
C GLU A 84 3.84 -24.21 -17.47
N GLU A 85 2.81 -24.20 -16.63
CA GLU A 85 1.70 -25.16 -16.64
C GLU A 85 0.61 -24.85 -17.69
N GLY A 86 0.77 -23.80 -18.50
CA GLY A 86 -0.21 -23.36 -19.49
C GLY A 86 -1.44 -22.66 -18.88
N ARG A 87 -1.31 -22.16 -17.65
CA ARG A 87 -2.36 -21.51 -16.85
C ARG A 87 -1.98 -20.07 -16.50
N ALA A 88 -1.37 -19.36 -17.46
CA ALA A 88 -0.96 -17.98 -17.28
C ALA A 88 -2.12 -17.09 -16.79
N LEU A 89 -1.82 -16.17 -15.88
CA LEU A 89 -2.78 -15.18 -15.39
C LEU A 89 -2.89 -14.01 -16.38
N GLU A 90 -4.06 -13.37 -16.45
CA GLU A 90 -4.26 -12.16 -17.28
C GLU A 90 -3.52 -10.92 -16.77
N GLY A 91 -2.95 -10.98 -15.55
CA GLY A 91 -2.16 -9.92 -14.95
C GLY A 91 -1.21 -10.47 -13.88
N SER A 92 -0.35 -9.60 -13.35
CA SER A 92 0.58 -9.95 -12.27
C SER A 92 0.08 -9.38 -10.94
N PHE A 93 -0.05 -10.26 -9.96
CA PHE A 93 -0.29 -9.92 -8.58
C PHE A 93 0.92 -9.19 -8.00
N ALA A 94 2.13 -9.65 -8.33
CA ALA A 94 3.37 -8.99 -7.91
C ALA A 94 3.47 -7.53 -8.40
N ASP A 95 3.05 -7.26 -9.64
CA ASP A 95 2.99 -5.90 -10.17
C ASP A 95 1.85 -5.09 -9.55
N THR A 96 0.68 -5.72 -9.40
CA THR A 96 -0.49 -5.10 -8.76
C THR A 96 -0.16 -4.58 -7.36
N LEU A 97 0.51 -5.38 -6.53
CA LEU A 97 0.93 -5.00 -5.17
C LEU A 97 1.85 -3.77 -5.12
N ASN A 98 2.64 -3.52 -6.17
CA ASN A 98 3.54 -2.35 -6.25
C ASN A 98 2.93 -1.18 -7.01
N SER A 99 1.77 -1.36 -7.63
CA SER A 99 1.11 -0.31 -8.41
C SER A 99 0.74 0.90 -7.55
N SER A 100 0.75 2.09 -8.16
CA SER A 100 0.26 3.30 -7.49
C SER A 100 -1.17 3.12 -6.98
N ALA A 101 -2.06 2.49 -7.75
CA ALA A 101 -3.45 2.30 -7.36
C ALA A 101 -3.58 1.45 -6.08
N SER A 102 -2.84 0.34 -5.99
CA SER A 102 -2.84 -0.50 -4.78
C SER A 102 -2.31 0.24 -3.56
N ARG A 103 -1.21 0.96 -3.73
CA ARG A 103 -0.58 1.73 -2.65
C ARG A 103 -1.44 2.92 -2.20
N ILE A 104 -2.12 3.60 -3.13
CA ILE A 104 -3.10 4.65 -2.84
C ILE A 104 -4.26 4.06 -2.05
N TYR A 105 -4.83 2.93 -2.49
CA TYR A 105 -5.88 2.24 -1.76
C TYR A 105 -5.40 1.86 -0.35
N ALA A 106 -4.15 1.40 -0.23
CA ALA A 106 -3.57 1.04 1.06
C ALA A 106 -3.46 2.22 2.03
N CYS A 107 -3.04 3.38 1.53
CA CYS A 107 -3.02 4.61 2.29
C CYS A 107 -4.44 5.05 2.67
N PHE A 108 -5.35 5.04 1.70
CA PHE A 108 -6.74 5.47 1.88
C PHE A 108 -7.44 4.71 3.01
N THR A 109 -7.40 3.37 3.04
CA THR A 109 -8.10 2.65 4.13
C THR A 109 -7.39 2.77 5.49
N SER A 110 -6.20 3.37 5.54
CA SER A 110 -5.43 3.56 6.77
C SER A 110 -5.66 4.94 7.37
N LEU A 111 -6.26 5.87 6.60
CA LEU A 111 -6.66 7.19 7.08
C LEU A 111 -7.61 7.07 8.26
N GLY A 112 -7.45 7.99 9.23
CA GLY A 112 -8.29 8.07 10.43
C GLY A 112 -8.00 6.99 11.48
N ARG A 113 -7.13 6.02 11.21
CA ARG A 113 -6.68 5.04 12.24
C ARG A 113 -5.75 5.69 13.26
N LEU A 114 -4.84 6.54 12.79
CA LEU A 114 -3.91 7.31 13.61
C LEU A 114 -3.76 8.70 12.99
N GLN A 115 -4.42 9.71 13.56
CA GLN A 115 -4.44 11.08 13.02
C GLN A 115 -3.03 11.65 12.75
N GLN A 116 -2.05 11.28 13.57
CA GLN A 116 -0.65 11.69 13.42
C GLN A 116 0.00 11.17 12.12
N ALA A 117 -0.47 10.04 11.59
CA ALA A 117 0.04 9.42 10.37
C ALA A 117 -0.70 9.89 9.11
N ASP A 118 -1.91 10.47 9.24
CA ASP A 118 -2.78 10.82 8.11
C ASP A 118 -2.12 11.79 7.13
N ARG A 119 -1.34 12.77 7.62
CA ARG A 119 -0.61 13.71 6.76
C ARG A 119 0.42 13.00 5.88
N GLY A 120 1.14 12.02 6.43
CA GLY A 120 2.09 11.19 5.67
C GLY A 120 1.39 10.33 4.61
N LEU A 121 0.23 9.76 4.96
CA LEU A 121 -0.59 8.97 4.03
C LEU A 121 -1.12 9.83 2.87
N LEU A 122 -1.61 11.04 3.16
CA LEU A 122 -2.09 11.98 2.13
C LEU A 122 -0.97 12.41 1.17
N ARG A 123 0.21 12.74 1.71
CA ARG A 123 1.40 13.06 0.91
C ARG A 123 1.73 11.93 -0.06
N GLU A 124 1.79 10.71 0.45
CA GLU A 124 2.10 9.53 -0.36
C GLU A 124 1.02 9.27 -1.42
N MET A 125 -0.26 9.46 -1.10
CA MET A 125 -1.35 9.34 -2.08
C MET A 125 -1.22 10.36 -3.22
N VAL A 126 -0.96 11.63 -2.92
CA VAL A 126 -0.76 12.68 -3.94
C VAL A 126 0.46 12.36 -4.79
N ARG A 127 1.58 12.00 -4.15
CA ARG A 127 2.82 11.62 -4.82
C ARG A 127 2.59 10.49 -5.83
N LEU A 128 1.88 9.44 -5.42
CA LEU A 128 1.59 8.27 -6.25
C LEU A 128 0.57 8.54 -7.35
N ALA A 129 -0.42 9.39 -7.09
CA ALA A 129 -1.49 9.71 -8.05
C ALA A 129 -0.99 10.61 -9.18
N PHE A 130 -0.14 11.58 -8.85
CA PHE A 130 0.31 12.60 -9.80
C PHE A 130 1.78 12.45 -10.22
N GLY A 131 2.52 11.50 -9.65
CA GLY A 131 3.94 11.29 -9.96
C GLY A 131 4.83 12.47 -9.54
N LEU A 132 4.41 13.21 -8.51
CA LEU A 132 5.09 14.43 -8.06
C LEU A 132 6.33 14.10 -7.20
N ASP A 133 7.27 15.03 -7.17
CA ASP A 133 8.36 15.04 -6.18
C ASP A 133 7.85 15.57 -4.83
N VAL A 134 8.66 15.41 -3.77
CA VAL A 134 8.26 15.77 -2.40
C VAL A 134 7.90 17.25 -2.27
N ASP A 135 8.66 18.13 -2.91
CA ASP A 135 8.45 19.58 -2.84
C ASP A 135 7.12 19.98 -3.49
N LYS A 136 6.80 19.43 -4.67
CA LYS A 136 5.53 19.68 -5.36
C LYS A 136 4.33 19.06 -4.65
N VAL A 137 4.53 17.96 -3.91
CA VAL A 137 3.46 17.39 -3.08
C VAL A 137 3.06 18.37 -1.97
N GLU A 138 4.03 19.02 -1.31
CA GLU A 138 3.72 20.01 -0.28
C GLU A 138 3.04 21.25 -0.87
N GLU A 139 3.52 21.74 -2.02
CA GLU A 139 2.89 22.86 -2.73
C GLU A 139 1.43 22.54 -3.08
N TYR A 140 1.17 21.37 -3.66
CA TYR A 140 -0.18 20.92 -4.02
C TYR A 140 -1.11 20.82 -2.81
N LEU A 141 -0.63 20.23 -1.71
CA LEU A 141 -1.43 20.11 -0.49
C LEU A 141 -1.73 21.49 0.13
N TRP A 142 -0.75 22.40 0.10
CA TRP A 142 -0.94 23.77 0.55
C TRP A 142 -1.98 24.52 -0.28
N GLU A 143 -1.92 24.42 -1.60
CA GLU A 143 -2.92 25.02 -2.50
C GLU A 143 -4.34 24.48 -2.24
N LEU A 144 -4.48 23.19 -1.99
CA LEU A 144 -5.77 22.59 -1.63
C LEU A 144 -6.31 23.12 -0.29
N GLU A 145 -5.45 23.25 0.72
CA GLU A 145 -5.81 23.81 2.02
C GLU A 145 -6.27 25.29 1.88
N GLN A 146 -5.54 26.10 1.11
CA GLN A 146 -5.87 27.52 0.86
C GLN A 146 -7.10 27.70 -0.03
N GLY A 147 -7.27 26.85 -1.05
CA GLY A 147 -8.42 26.83 -1.95
C GLY A 147 -9.71 26.32 -1.28
N GLY A 148 -9.58 25.48 -0.25
CA GLY A 148 -10.68 25.06 0.62
C GLY A 148 -11.21 26.19 1.51
N VAL A 149 -10.32 27.01 2.07
CA VAL A 149 -10.66 28.18 2.90
C VAL A 149 -11.43 29.22 2.07
N THR A 150 -10.98 29.52 0.84
CA THR A 150 -11.64 30.50 -0.03
C THR A 150 -13.01 30.06 -0.57
N ARG A 151 -13.29 28.75 -0.64
CA ARG A 151 -14.63 28.25 -1.03
C ARG A 151 -15.61 28.22 0.14
N ALA A 152 -15.15 27.93 1.35
CA ALA A 152 -15.99 27.96 2.55
C ALA A 152 -16.46 29.39 2.89
N ASP A 153 -15.58 30.39 2.74
CA ASP A 153 -15.93 31.80 3.01
C ASP A 153 -16.92 32.39 1.98
N LYS A 154 -16.93 31.88 0.74
CA LYS A 154 -17.88 32.33 -0.29
C LYS A 154 -19.28 31.75 -0.13
N GLN A 155 -19.44 30.62 0.56
CA GLN A 155 -20.77 30.04 0.82
C GLN A 155 -21.46 30.65 2.05
N GLY A 156 -20.74 31.45 2.86
CA GLY A 156 -21.31 32.19 4.00
C GLY A 156 -21.79 33.62 3.68
N LEU A 157 -21.63 34.08 2.44
CA LEU A 157 -21.97 35.45 2.00
C LEU A 157 -23.17 35.53 1.02
N GLU A 158 -23.79 34.39 0.70
CA GLU A 158 -25.00 34.30 -0.14
C GLU A 158 -26.24 33.81 0.65
N GLN A 159 -26.44 34.26 1.88
CA GLN A 159 -27.71 34.12 2.61
C GLN A 159 -28.24 35.47 3.07
#